data_AF-A0A2E9PQ76-F1
#
_entry.id   AF-A0A2E9PQ76-F1
#
_cell.length_a   1.000
_cell.length_b   1.000
_cell.length_c   1.000
_cell.angle_alpha   90.00
_cell.angle_beta   90.00
_cell.angle_gamma   90.00
#
_symmetry.space_group_name_H-M   'P 1'
#
loop_
_entity.id
_entity.type
_entity.pdbx_description
1 polymer ?
#
loop_
_entity_poly.entity_id
_entity_poly.type
_entity_poly.pdbx_seq_one_letter_code
_entity_poly.pdbx_strand_id
1 'polypeptide(L)'
;MKLIKNRKQDGFTMIEIMVVVVIVAILAAIAIPTYVEYVKGAYASEAKSVIGNIENASKMYFQTYGEWPSDVEELERRGQLEVDRSTKLKWTFEINLSDEGGTIAAESTEEMKGGAGKRVTYDRSRGRYIGYGSPEEAQ
;
A
#
# COMPACT_ATOMS: atom_id res chain seq x y z
N MET A 1 55.58 -10.15 39.88
CA MET A 1 55.30 -8.98 39.03
C MET A 1 54.62 -9.48 37.76
N LYS A 2 53.37 -9.10 37.50
CA LYS A 2 52.53 -9.67 36.42
C LYS A 2 52.75 -8.86 35.14
N LEU A 3 53.26 -9.47 34.07
CA LEU A 3 53.49 -8.83 32.78
C LEU A 3 52.15 -8.56 32.09
N ILE A 4 51.83 -7.28 31.89
CA ILE A 4 50.66 -6.85 31.11
C ILE A 4 51.02 -6.98 29.63
N LYS A 5 50.43 -7.97 28.96
CA LYS A 5 50.60 -8.21 27.52
C LYS A 5 49.78 -7.16 26.76
N ASN A 6 50.45 -6.15 26.17
CA ASN A 6 49.82 -5.21 25.25
C ASN A 6 49.24 -6.01 24.06
N ARG A 7 47.91 -6.10 23.97
CA ARG A 7 47.27 -6.59 22.75
C ARG A 7 47.44 -5.52 21.69
N LYS A 8 48.07 -5.85 20.56
CA LYS A 8 48.06 -4.98 19.38
C LYS A 8 46.60 -4.79 18.99
N GLN A 9 46.14 -3.55 18.97
CA GLN A 9 44.87 -3.19 18.35
C GLN A 9 45.16 -3.06 16.85
N ASP A 10 44.84 -4.10 16.09
CA ASP A 10 44.86 -4.02 14.64
C ASP A 10 43.63 -3.19 14.21
N GLY A 11 43.90 -2.03 13.61
CA GLY A 11 42.87 -1.12 13.09
C GLY A 11 42.54 -1.42 11.63
N PHE A 12 41.34 -1.03 11.19
CA PHE A 12 40.93 -1.12 9.80
C PHE A 12 41.79 -0.23 8.90
N THR A 13 42.11 -0.71 7.71
CA THR A 13 42.81 0.05 6.67
C THR A 13 41.83 0.90 5.85
N MET A 14 42.32 1.99 5.27
CA MET A 14 41.50 2.82 4.37
C MET A 14 41.02 2.04 3.15
N ILE A 15 41.83 1.11 2.63
CA ILE A 15 41.47 0.30 1.47
C ILE A 15 40.31 -0.65 1.77
N GLU A 16 40.25 -1.24 2.97
CA GLU A 16 39.11 -2.07 3.39
C GLU A 16 37.81 -1.27 3.42
N ILE A 17 37.85 -0.03 3.94
CA ILE A 17 36.67 0.84 3.95
C ILE A 17 36.24 1.22 2.52
N MET A 18 37.19 1.51 1.62
CA MET A 18 36.87 1.83 0.22
C MET A 18 36.15 0.68 -0.50
N VAL A 19 36.66 -0.54 -0.37
CA VAL A 19 36.05 -1.72 -1.01
C VAL A 19 34.64 -1.96 -0.46
N VAL A 20 34.45 -1.84 0.85
CA VAL A 20 33.14 -2.00 1.49
C VAL A 20 32.14 -0.98 0.97
N VAL A 21 32.52 0.31 0.87
CA VAL A 21 31.64 1.37 0.36
C VAL A 21 31.23 1.10 -1.09
N VAL A 22 32.16 0.64 -1.94
CA VAL A 22 31.86 0.29 -3.34
C VAL A 22 30.84 -0.85 -3.43
N ILE A 23 31.02 -1.91 -2.63
CA ILE A 23 30.07 -3.05 -2.62
C ILE A 23 28.69 -2.58 -2.15
N VAL A 24 28.60 -1.80 -1.07
CA VAL A 24 27.32 -1.26 -0.56
C VAL A 24 26.64 -0.37 -1.60
N ALA A 25 27.39 0.45 -2.34
CA ALA A 25 26.84 1.31 -3.38
C ALA A 25 26.19 0.50 -4.52
N ILE A 26 26.84 -0.59 -4.98
CA ILE A 26 26.29 -1.48 -6.02
C ILE A 26 25.01 -2.15 -5.53
N LEU A 27 25.01 -2.67 -4.29
CA LEU A 27 23.83 -3.31 -3.71
C LEU A 27 22.68 -2.32 -3.57
N ALA A 28 22.94 -1.10 -3.08
CA ALA A 28 21.94 -0.06 -2.92
C ALA A 28 21.29 0.35 -4.26
N ALA A 29 22.08 0.43 -5.33
CA ALA A 29 21.57 0.80 -6.66
C ALA A 29 20.49 -0.17 -7.19
N ILE A 30 20.56 -1.45 -6.84
CA ILE A 30 19.59 -2.47 -7.24
C ILE A 30 18.48 -2.62 -6.19
N ALA A 31 18.84 -2.60 -4.91
CA ALA A 31 17.92 -2.86 -3.81
C ALA A 31 16.87 -1.75 -3.65
N ILE A 32 17.27 -0.47 -3.78
CA ILE A 32 16.36 0.66 -3.59
C ILE A 32 15.18 0.66 -4.57
N PRO A 33 15.38 0.63 -5.91
CA PRO A 33 14.25 0.63 -6.84
C PRO A 33 13.35 -0.61 -6.67
N THR A 34 13.96 -1.78 -6.41
CA THR A 34 13.21 -3.02 -6.16
C THR A 34 12.35 -2.92 -4.90
N TYR A 35 12.88 -2.34 -3.83
CA TYR A 35 12.15 -2.12 -2.59
C TYR A 35 10.98 -1.15 -2.77
N VAL A 36 11.18 -0.06 -3.52
CA VAL A 36 10.11 0.91 -3.82
C VAL A 36 8.96 0.24 -4.58
N GLU A 37 9.25 -0.55 -5.61
CA GLU A 37 8.23 -1.28 -6.36
C GLU A 37 7.50 -2.32 -5.50
N TYR A 38 8.22 -3.01 -4.61
CA TYR A 38 7.61 -3.93 -3.66
C TYR A 38 6.62 -3.22 -2.72
N VAL A 39 7.03 -2.08 -2.15
CA VAL A 39 6.18 -1.26 -1.27
C VAL A 39 4.97 -0.72 -2.03
N LYS A 40 5.16 -0.27 -3.28
CA LYS A 40 4.07 0.14 -4.18
C LYS A 40 3.04 -0.97 -4.37
N GLY A 41 3.51 -2.17 -4.70
CA GLY A 41 2.64 -3.35 -4.86
C GLY A 41 1.89 -3.72 -3.58
N ALA A 42 2.54 -3.60 -2.41
CA ALA A 42 1.90 -3.85 -1.12
C ALA A 42 0.75 -2.86 -0.84
N TYR A 43 0.96 -1.56 -1.10
CA TYR A 43 -0.09 -0.54 -0.95
C TYR A 43 -1.24 -0.75 -1.92
N ALA A 44 -0.96 -1.07 -3.18
CA ALA A 44 -2.00 -1.37 -4.16
C ALA A 44 -2.81 -2.62 -3.76
N SER A 45 -2.13 -3.66 -3.25
CA SER A 45 -2.80 -4.88 -2.76
C SER A 45 -3.70 -4.59 -1.56
N GLU A 46 -3.23 -3.77 -0.62
CA GLU A 46 -4.02 -3.32 0.53
C GLU A 46 -5.31 -2.61 0.08
N ALA A 47 -5.19 -1.61 -0.81
CA ALA A 47 -6.35 -0.89 -1.33
C ALA A 47 -7.34 -1.83 -2.03
N LYS A 48 -6.85 -2.74 -2.89
CA LYS A 48 -7.70 -3.72 -3.58
C LYS A 48 -8.43 -4.63 -2.59
N SER A 49 -7.76 -5.08 -1.54
CA SER A 49 -8.38 -5.91 -0.51
C SER A 49 -9.53 -5.18 0.20
N VAL A 50 -9.33 -3.90 0.56
CA VAL A 50 -10.36 -3.12 1.24
C VAL A 50 -11.52 -2.77 0.30
N ILE A 51 -11.22 -2.44 -0.96
CA ILE A 51 -12.24 -2.25 -1.99
C ILE A 51 -13.10 -3.50 -2.18
N GLY A 52 -12.50 -4.69 -2.20
CA GLY A 52 -13.26 -5.95 -2.26
C GLY A 52 -14.18 -6.16 -1.05
N ASN A 53 -13.73 -5.78 0.14
CA ASN A 53 -14.57 -5.82 1.34
C ASN A 53 -15.73 -4.81 1.24
N ILE A 54 -15.46 -3.59 0.76
CA ILE A 54 -16.49 -2.56 0.51
C ILE A 54 -17.51 -3.06 -0.52
N GLU A 55 -17.06 -3.71 -1.60
CA GLU A 55 -17.95 -4.27 -2.63
C GLU A 55 -18.90 -5.32 -2.03
N ASN A 56 -18.37 -6.24 -1.23
CA ASN A 56 -19.17 -7.28 -0.59
C ASN A 56 -20.15 -6.70 0.43
N ALA A 57 -19.70 -5.76 1.27
CA ALA A 57 -20.56 -5.05 2.21
C ALA A 57 -21.66 -4.26 1.49
N SER A 58 -21.33 -3.60 0.37
CA SER A 58 -22.30 -2.86 -0.44
C SER A 58 -23.36 -3.78 -1.05
N LYS A 59 -22.99 -4.99 -1.48
CA LYS A 59 -23.95 -6.00 -1.95
C LYS A 59 -24.90 -6.45 -0.83
N MET A 60 -24.36 -6.68 0.37
CA MET A 60 -25.18 -7.02 1.55
C MET A 60 -26.12 -5.86 1.94
N TYR A 61 -25.63 -4.62 1.87
CA TYR A 61 -26.43 -3.41 2.08
C TYR A 61 -27.61 -3.38 1.12
N PHE A 62 -27.35 -3.52 -0.17
CA PHE A 62 -28.39 -3.54 -1.20
C PHE A 62 -29.42 -4.65 -0.99
N GLN A 63 -28.97 -5.86 -0.63
CA GLN A 63 -29.89 -6.97 -0.33
C GLN A 63 -30.80 -6.70 0.88
N THR A 64 -30.35 -5.86 1.82
CA THR A 64 -31.08 -5.56 3.05
C THR A 64 -32.03 -4.38 2.87
N TYR A 65 -31.60 -3.33 2.16
CA TYR A 65 -32.29 -2.03 2.09
C TYR A 65 -32.86 -1.71 0.71
N GLY A 66 -32.48 -2.43 -0.34
CA GLY A 66 -32.94 -2.21 -1.71
C GLY A 66 -32.31 -1.01 -2.41
N GLU A 67 -31.34 -0.34 -1.77
CA GLU A 67 -30.59 0.79 -2.31
C GLU A 67 -29.08 0.60 -2.07
N TRP A 68 -28.24 1.26 -2.87
CA TRP A 68 -26.78 1.19 -2.72
C TRP A 68 -26.32 2.18 -1.63
N PRO A 69 -25.26 1.85 -0.86
CA PRO A 69 -24.73 2.77 0.15
C PRO A 69 -24.09 3.99 -0.51
N SER A 70 -24.18 5.16 0.13
CA SER A 70 -23.56 6.39 -0.37
C SER A 70 -22.07 6.48 -0.09
N ASP A 71 -21.62 5.87 1.02
CA ASP A 71 -20.26 6.01 1.54
C ASP A 71 -19.88 4.84 2.47
N VAL A 72 -18.59 4.79 2.81
CA VAL A 72 -18.04 3.75 3.69
C VAL A 72 -18.55 3.92 5.12
N GLU A 73 -18.74 5.15 5.58
CA GLU A 73 -19.23 5.46 6.92
C GLU A 73 -20.64 4.93 7.14
N GLU A 74 -21.50 4.89 6.12
CA GLU A 74 -22.81 4.26 6.17
C GLU A 74 -22.70 2.77 6.41
N LEU A 75 -21.82 2.08 5.68
CA LEU A 75 -21.57 0.65 5.88
C LEU A 75 -21.03 0.36 7.29
N GLU A 76 -20.16 1.22 7.82
CA GLU A 76 -19.67 1.10 9.21
C GLU A 76 -20.77 1.34 10.24
N ARG A 77 -21.58 2.39 10.10
CA ARG A 77 -22.70 2.68 11.03
C ARG A 77 -23.71 1.54 11.09
N ARG A 78 -23.86 0.81 9.99
CA ARG A 78 -24.78 -0.32 9.85
C ARG A 78 -24.17 -1.64 10.31
N GLY A 79 -22.89 -1.64 10.72
CA GLY A 79 -22.17 -2.83 11.18
C GLY A 79 -21.86 -3.84 10.08
N GLN A 80 -21.89 -3.41 8.81
CA GLN A 80 -21.65 -4.29 7.65
C GLN A 80 -20.19 -4.28 7.18
N LEU A 81 -19.43 -3.28 7.62
CA LEU A 81 -18.02 -3.12 7.30
C LEU A 81 -17.31 -2.55 8.53
N GLU A 82 -16.07 -2.92 8.73
CA GLU A 82 -15.15 -2.24 9.63
C GLU A 82 -13.85 -2.01 8.87
N VAL A 83 -13.45 -0.75 8.75
CA VAL A 83 -12.16 -0.39 8.14
C VAL A 83 -11.23 0.10 9.24
N ASP A 84 -10.09 -0.57 9.38
CA ASP A 84 -9.06 -0.21 10.35
C ASP A 84 -8.68 1.27 10.25
N ARG A 85 -8.46 1.90 11.41
CA ARG A 85 -8.08 3.31 11.48
C ARG A 85 -6.81 3.61 10.68
N SER A 86 -5.83 2.71 10.70
CA SER A 86 -4.58 2.86 9.94
C SER A 86 -4.82 2.90 8.43
N THR A 87 -5.77 2.11 7.94
CA THR A 87 -6.20 2.12 6.55
C THR A 87 -6.90 3.43 6.21
N LYS A 88 -7.85 3.88 7.05
CA LYS A 88 -8.55 5.15 6.87
C LYS A 88 -7.64 6.39 6.93
N LEU A 89 -6.52 6.29 7.65
CA LEU A 89 -5.50 7.34 7.60
C LEU A 89 -4.79 7.39 6.26
N LYS A 90 -4.50 6.23 5.63
CA LYS A 90 -3.76 6.13 4.36
C LYS A 90 -4.64 6.28 3.13
N TRP A 91 -5.93 5.96 3.23
CA TRP A 91 -6.85 5.84 2.09
C TRP A 91 -8.18 6.52 2.38
N THR A 92 -8.63 7.32 1.42
CA THR A 92 -10.01 7.80 1.32
C THR A 92 -10.75 6.96 0.29
N PHE A 93 -11.98 6.54 0.61
CA PHE A 93 -12.76 5.67 -0.25
C PHE A 93 -13.98 6.41 -0.81
N GLU A 94 -14.28 6.16 -2.08
CA GLU A 94 -15.46 6.69 -2.77
C GLU A 94 -16.27 5.54 -3.35
N ILE A 95 -17.58 5.55 -3.06
CA ILE A 95 -18.53 4.55 -3.57
C ILE A 95 -19.44 5.24 -4.57
N ASN A 96 -19.45 4.74 -5.82
CA ASN A 96 -20.35 5.19 -6.86
C ASN A 96 -20.99 3.96 -7.51
N LEU A 97 -21.99 3.38 -6.85
CA LEU A 97 -22.64 2.15 -7.29
C LEU A 97 -24.05 2.40 -7.82
N SER A 98 -24.44 1.63 -8.83
CA SER A 98 -25.78 1.60 -9.40
C SER A 98 -26.16 0.17 -9.82
N ASP A 99 -27.40 -0.01 -10.24
CA ASP A 99 -27.89 -1.32 -10.71
C ASP A 99 -27.21 -1.77 -12.02
N GLU A 100 -26.74 -0.81 -12.83
CA GLU A 100 -26.02 -1.06 -14.09
C GLU A 100 -24.50 -1.20 -13.90
N GLY A 101 -24.00 -1.03 -12.68
CA GLY A 101 -22.59 -1.22 -12.36
C GLY A 101 -22.05 -0.18 -11.38
N GLY A 102 -21.00 0.54 -11.79
CA GLY A 102 -20.38 1.58 -10.98
C GLY A 102 -18.94 1.27 -10.56
N THR A 103 -18.40 2.15 -9.73
CA THR A 103 -17.00 2.13 -9.32
C THR A 103 -16.83 2.29 -7.82
N ILE A 104 -15.85 1.60 -7.26
CA ILE A 104 -15.37 1.83 -5.90
C ILE A 104 -13.91 2.26 -6.02
N ALA A 105 -13.56 3.42 -5.48
CA ALA A 105 -12.21 3.96 -5.57
C ALA A 105 -11.59 4.15 -4.20
N ALA A 106 -10.26 3.99 -4.13
CA ALA A 106 -9.43 4.35 -2.99
C ALA A 106 -8.36 5.33 -3.48
N GLU A 107 -8.22 6.46 -2.79
CA GLU A 107 -7.21 7.48 -3.07
C GLU A 107 -6.29 7.65 -1.86
N SER A 108 -4.98 7.63 -2.09
CA SER A 108 -4.01 7.73 -1.02
C SER A 108 -3.89 9.15 -0.48
N THR A 109 -3.71 9.25 0.83
CA THR A 109 -3.51 10.50 1.56
C THR A 109 -2.02 10.80 1.76
N GLU A 110 -1.72 11.97 2.34
CA GLU A 110 -0.38 12.37 2.75
C GLU A 110 0.24 11.44 3.81
N GLU A 111 -0.59 10.70 4.57
CA GLU A 111 -0.12 9.78 5.60
C GLU A 111 0.45 8.47 5.02
N MET A 112 0.15 8.16 3.75
CA MET A 112 0.72 7.00 3.09
C MET A 112 2.17 7.28 2.69
N LYS A 113 3.12 6.49 3.20
CA LYS A 113 4.56 6.65 2.85
C LYS A 113 4.86 6.55 1.35
N GLY A 114 3.97 5.94 0.57
CA GLY A 114 4.06 5.88 -0.89
C GLY A 114 3.63 7.17 -1.62
N GLY A 115 3.22 8.20 -0.89
CA GLY A 115 2.78 9.50 -1.41
C GLY A 115 1.26 9.58 -1.64
N ALA A 116 0.71 10.79 -1.58
CA ALA A 116 -0.70 11.04 -1.83
C ALA A 116 -1.09 11.01 -3.32
N GLY A 117 -2.39 10.97 -3.59
CA GLY A 117 -2.97 11.06 -4.93
C GLY A 117 -2.84 9.78 -5.77
N LYS A 118 -2.44 8.66 -5.16
CA LYS A 118 -2.43 7.35 -5.82
C LYS A 118 -3.84 6.79 -5.76
N ARG A 119 -4.45 6.55 -6.92
CA ARG A 119 -5.84 6.12 -7.01
C ARG A 119 -5.94 4.69 -7.52
N VAL A 120 -6.61 3.82 -6.77
CA VAL A 120 -7.01 2.47 -7.18
C VAL A 120 -8.52 2.47 -7.37
N THR A 121 -9.01 2.08 -8.55
CA THR A 121 -10.45 2.02 -8.81
C THR A 121 -10.84 0.63 -9.26
N TYR A 122 -11.89 0.07 -8.66
CA TYR A 122 -12.54 -1.13 -9.13
C TYR A 122 -13.75 -0.74 -9.98
N ASP A 123 -13.74 -1.14 -11.25
CA ASP A 123 -14.86 -1.00 -12.18
C ASP A 123 -15.66 -2.29 -12.16
N ARG A 124 -16.89 -2.20 -11.64
CA ARG A 124 -17.77 -3.36 -11.47
C ARG A 124 -18.33 -3.86 -12.80
N SER A 125 -18.54 -2.98 -13.77
CA SER A 125 -19.05 -3.35 -15.10
C SER A 125 -18.00 -4.14 -15.89
N ARG A 126 -16.72 -3.83 -15.69
CA ARG A 126 -15.59 -4.52 -16.33
C ARG A 126 -14.97 -5.63 -15.47
N GLY A 127 -15.33 -5.70 -14.18
CA GLY A 127 -14.79 -6.67 -13.22
C GLY A 127 -13.28 -6.56 -13.03
N ARG A 128 -12.71 -5.35 -13.12
CA ARG A 128 -11.25 -5.14 -13.11
C ARG A 128 -10.84 -3.90 -12.30
N TYR A 129 -9.65 -3.98 -11.73
CA TYR A 129 -8.99 -2.85 -11.07
C TYR A 129 -8.16 -2.03 -12.08
N ILE A 130 -8.28 -0.70 -11.99
CA ILE A 130 -7.55 0.30 -12.78
C ILE A 130 -6.81 1.28 -11.87
N GLY A 131 -5.80 1.96 -12.41
CA GLY A 131 -4.98 2.93 -11.68
C GLY A 131 -3.79 2.30 -10.94
N TYR A 132 -3.47 2.83 -9.76
CA TYR A 132 -2.25 2.53 -9.01
C TYR A 132 -2.04 1.03 -8.75
N GLY A 133 -0.88 0.51 -9.16
CA GLY A 133 -0.52 -0.91 -9.09
C GLY A 133 -1.37 -1.81 -9.99
N SER A 134 -2.02 -1.25 -11.03
CA SER A 134 -2.56 -2.01 -12.15
C SER A 134 -1.52 -2.11 -13.27
N PRO A 135 -1.61 -3.13 -14.14
CA PRO A 135 -0.74 -3.23 -15.32
C PRO A 135 -0.85 -2.03 -16.28
N GLU A 136 -1.97 -1.31 -16.24
CA GLU A 136 -2.26 -0.17 -17.12
C GLU A 136 -1.56 1.12 -16.66
N GLU A 137 -1.12 1.20 -15.40
CA GLU A 137 -0.33 2.33 -14.90
C GLU A 137 1.11 2.33 -15.44
N ALA A 138 1.60 1.17 -15.90
CA ALA A 138 2.97 0.98 -16.34
C ALA A 138 3.22 1.33 -17.83
N GLN A 139 2.25 1.95 -18.50
CA GLN A 139 2.33 2.46 -19.88
C GLN A 139 2.44 3.98 -19.90
#